data_AF-A0A1C3PHA3-F1
#
_entry.id   AF-A0A1C3PHA3-F1
#
_cell.length_a   1.000
_cell.length_b   1.000
_cell.length_c   1.000
_cell.angle_alpha   90.00
_cell.angle_beta   90.00
_cell.angle_gamma   90.00
#
_symmetry.space_group_name_H-M   'P 1'
#
loop_
_entity.id
_entity.type
_entity.pdbx_description
1 polymer ?
#
loop_
_entity_poly.entity_id
_entity_poly.type
_entity_poly.pdbx_seq_one_letter_code
_entity_poly.pdbx_strand_id
1 'polypeptide(L)' 'MDGQPVAVSHRRFPAPGLSRLLHTRDRTCRFPGCRKPARFCDLNHVRPYTDGGPTTAGNLLALCRRHHRAKHDGG' A
#
# COMPACT_ATOMS: atom_id res chain seq x y z
N MET A 1 -23.47 -8.25 2.93
CA MET A 1 -22.86 -6.90 2.83
C MET A 1 -21.82 -6.84 3.93
N ASP A 2 -20.72 -7.53 3.72
CA ASP A 2 -19.86 -7.98 4.82
C ASP A 2 -18.70 -7.01 4.98
N GLY A 3 -18.85 -6.13 5.98
CA GLY A 3 -17.80 -5.26 6.46
C GLY A 3 -16.66 -6.09 7.01
N GLN A 4 -15.68 -6.43 6.16
CA GLN A 4 -14.42 -7.00 6.60
C GLN A 4 -13.79 -6.00 7.60
N PRO A 5 -13.47 -6.42 8.84
CA PRO A 5 -12.82 -5.54 9.79
C PRO A 5 -11.48 -5.13 9.20
N VAL A 6 -11.39 -3.88 8.73
CA VAL A 6 -10.11 -3.29 8.35
C VAL A 6 -9.36 -3.08 9.65
N ALA A 7 -8.43 -3.98 9.96
CA ALA A 7 -7.56 -3.82 11.11
C ALA A 7 -6.83 -2.47 10.99
N VAL A 8 -7.27 -1.49 11.78
CA VAL A 8 -6.63 -0.18 11.88
C VAL A 8 -5.46 -0.37 12.85
N SER A 9 -4.26 -0.45 12.31
CA SER A 9 -3.06 -0.49 13.14
C SER A 9 -2.43 0.89 13.21
N HIS A 10 -2.07 1.32 14.42
CA HIS A 10 -1.19 2.47 14.69
C HIS A 10 0.28 2.11 14.50
N ARG A 11 0.58 1.03 13.78
CA ARG A 11 1.94 0.65 13.43
C ARG A 11 2.23 1.18 12.05
N ARG A 12 3.41 1.78 11.85
CA ARG A 12 3.83 2.22 10.50
C ARG A 12 3.87 1.07 9.50
N PHE A 13 4.27 -0.12 9.95
CA PHE A 13 4.43 -1.29 9.06
C PHE A 13 3.23 -2.23 9.16
N PRO A 14 2.73 -2.75 8.02
CA PRO A 14 1.59 -3.66 8.01
C PRO A 14 1.95 -5.02 8.63
N ALA A 15 0.98 -5.62 9.31
CA ALA A 15 1.10 -7.01 9.76
C ALA A 15 1.24 -7.97 8.56
N PRO A 16 1.85 -9.16 8.73
CA PRO A 16 2.07 -10.11 7.64
C PRO A 16 0.80 -10.48 6.86
N GLY A 17 -0.34 -10.65 7.55
CA GLY A 17 -1.63 -10.94 6.92
C GLY A 17 -2.11 -9.82 6.00
N LEU A 18 -2.01 -8.57 6.46
CA LEU A 18 -2.35 -7.39 5.65
C LEU A 18 -1.40 -7.25 4.45
N SER A 19 -0.11 -7.50 4.65
CA SER A 19 0.87 -7.48 3.56
C SER A 19 0.53 -8.51 2.48
N ARG A 20 0.22 -9.75 2.88
CA ARG A 20 -0.19 -10.82 1.96
C ARG A 20 -1.46 -10.44 1.19
N LEU A 21 -2.48 -9.94 1.90
CA LEU A 21 -3.73 -9.47 1.31
C LEU A 21 -3.48 -8.43 0.21
N LEU A 22 -2.66 -7.42 0.52
CA LEU A 22 -2.38 -6.31 -0.39
C LEU A 22 -1.60 -6.76 -1.63
N HIS A 23 -0.60 -7.64 -1.47
CA HIS A 23 0.11 -8.20 -2.62
C HIS A 23 -0.80 -9.03 -3.53
N THR A 24 -1.73 -9.80 -2.96
CA THR A 24 -2.72 -10.56 -3.73
C THR A 24 -3.74 -9.66 -4.43
N ARG A 25 -4.23 -8.61 -3.73
CA ARG A 25 -5.17 -7.64 -4.28
C ARG A 25 -4.57 -6.86 -5.44
N ASP A 26 -3.38 -6.33 -5.26
CA ASP A 26 -2.79 -5.38 -6.20
C ASP A 26 -2.19 -6.07 -7.42
N ARG A 27 -1.64 -7.29 -7.26
CA ARG A 27 -0.99 -8.15 -8.27
C ARG A 27 0.26 -7.54 -8.93
N THR A 28 0.19 -6.28 -9.35
CA THR A 28 1.28 -5.45 -9.86
C THR A 28 1.31 -4.11 -9.12
N CYS A 29 2.37 -3.34 -9.35
CA CYS A 29 2.44 -1.95 -8.98
C CYS A 29 1.17 -1.21 -9.40
N ARG A 30 0.58 -0.44 -8.48
CA ARG A 30 -0.71 0.26 -8.67
C ARG A 30 -0.60 1.57 -9.46
N PHE A 31 0.61 2.00 -9.81
CA PHE A 31 0.80 3.13 -10.71
C PHE A 31 0.31 2.78 -12.13
N PRO A 32 -0.44 3.67 -12.82
CA PRO A 32 -1.00 3.40 -14.14
C PRO A 32 0.02 2.87 -15.16
N GLY A 33 -0.32 1.78 -15.84
CA GLY A 33 0.53 1.17 -16.86
C GLY A 33 1.74 0.38 -16.35
N CYS A 34 2.02 0.36 -15.04
CA CYS A 34 3.12 -0.41 -14.49
C CYS A 34 2.78 -1.90 -14.35
N ARG A 35 3.67 -2.78 -14.81
CA ARG A 35 3.49 -4.25 -14.72
C ARG A 35 4.44 -4.93 -13.73
N LYS A 36 5.19 -4.16 -12.92
CA LYS A 36 6.10 -4.74 -11.90
C LYS A 36 5.28 -5.60 -10.92
N PRO A 37 5.62 -6.87 -10.66
CA PRO A 37 4.86 -7.71 -9.74
C PRO A 37 4.81 -7.11 -8.33
N ALA A 38 3.64 -7.15 -7.69
CA ALA A 38 3.41 -6.55 -6.36
C ALA A 38 4.31 -7.14 -5.27
N ARG A 39 4.71 -8.42 -5.38
CA ARG A 39 5.69 -9.05 -4.46
C ARG A 39 7.07 -8.39 -4.42
N PHE A 40 7.39 -7.56 -5.41
CA PHE A 40 8.65 -6.79 -5.50
C PHE A 40 8.42 -5.29 -5.28
N CYS A 41 7.25 -4.92 -4.77
CA CYS A 41 6.85 -3.56 -4.51
C CYS A 41 6.80 -3.31 -3.00
N ASP A 42 6.99 -2.05 -2.62
CA ASP A 42 6.79 -1.62 -1.24
C ASP A 42 5.31 -1.29 -1.05
N LEU A 43 4.78 -1.53 0.16
CA LEU A 43 3.43 -1.11 0.53
C LEU A 43 3.48 0.32 1.04
N ASN A 44 2.97 1.24 0.23
CA ASN A 44 3.07 2.67 0.47
C ASN A 44 1.75 3.25 0.94
N HIS A 45 1.80 4.15 1.93
CA HIS A 45 0.63 4.88 2.38
C HIS A 45 0.16 5.89 1.34
N VAL A 46 -1.15 5.98 1.11
CA VAL A 46 -1.78 7.02 0.27
C VAL A 46 -1.75 8.34 1.03
N ARG A 47 -2.39 8.41 2.20
CA ARG A 47 -2.19 9.46 3.21
C ARG A 47 -0.98 9.10 4.05
N PRO A 48 0.09 9.92 4.10
CA PRO A 48 1.30 9.61 4.84
C PRO A 48 1.03 9.23 6.29
N TYR A 49 1.78 8.24 6.79
CA TYR A 49 1.69 7.81 8.18
C TYR A 49 2.03 8.96 9.16
N THR A 50 2.99 9.82 8.80
CA THR A 50 3.37 11.03 9.56
C THR A 50 2.22 12.01 9.72
N ASP A 51 1.27 12.01 8.78
CA ASP A 51 0.12 12.91 8.75
C ASP A 51 -1.13 12.23 9.36
N GLY A 52 -0.93 11.17 10.14
CA GLY A 52 -1.98 10.38 10.77
C GLY A 52 -2.67 9.37 9.83
N GLY A 53 -2.06 9.06 8.69
CA GLY A 53 -2.57 8.03 7.77
C GLY A 53 -2.51 6.64 8.39
N PRO A 54 -3.65 5.93 8.54
CA PRO A 54 -3.67 4.64 9.22
C PRO A 54 -3.07 3.55 8.33
N THR A 55 -2.48 2.52 8.94
CA THR A 55 -1.97 1.35 8.22
C THR A 55 -3.11 0.35 8.04
N THR A 56 -3.83 0.50 6.93
CA THR A 56 -5.02 -0.28 6.57
C THR A 56 -4.98 -0.68 5.11
N ALA A 57 -5.84 -1.63 4.70
CA ALA A 57 -5.92 -2.03 3.30
C ALA A 57 -6.34 -0.86 2.38
N GLY A 58 -7.21 0.03 2.85
CA GLY A 58 -7.67 1.18 2.07
C GLY A 58 -6.62 2.28 1.88
N ASN A 59 -5.68 2.42 2.81
CA ASN A 59 -4.65 3.45 2.77
C ASN A 59 -3.30 2.94 2.24
N LEU A 60 -3.15 1.65 1.92
CA LEU A 60 -1.91 1.08 1.40
C LEU A 60 -2.05 0.63 -0.06
N LEU A 61 -1.01 0.89 -0.85
CA LEU A 61 -0.88 0.46 -2.24
C LEU A 61 0.50 -0.15 -2.49
N ALA A 62 0.57 -1.23 -3.26
CA ALA A 62 1.83 -1.75 -3.77
C ALA A 62 2.42 -0.81 -4.83
N LEU A 63 3.57 -0.20 -4.55
CA LEU A 63 4.32 0.64 -5.49
C LEU A 63 5.75 0.15 -5.65
N CYS A 64 6.23 0.05 -6.89
CA CYS A 64 7.64 -0.25 -7.14
C CYS A 64 8.51 0.94 -6.73
N ARG A 65 9.80 0.72 -6.40
CA ARG A 65 10.71 1.79 -5.96
C ARG A 65 10.77 3.02 -6.88
N ARG A 66 10.56 2.83 -8.20
CA ARG A 66 10.47 3.94 -9.17
C ARG A 66 9.27 4.84 -8.86
N HIS A 67 8.08 4.26 -8.76
CA HIS A 67 6.84 5.02 -8.55
C HIS A 67 6.61 5.41 -7.09
N HIS A 68 7.21 4.69 -6.14
CA HIS A 68 7.26 5.10 -4.74
C HIS A 68 7.98 6.46 -4.62
N ARG A 69 9.14 6.63 -5.26
CA ARG A 69 9.87 7.90 -5.31
C ARG A 69 9.12 8.98 -6.09
N ALA A 70 8.59 8.65 -7.26
CA ALA A 70 7.82 9.60 -8.08
C ALA A 70 6.61 10.20 -7.36
N LYS A 71 6.03 9.51 -6.37
CA LYS A 71 4.96 10.05 -5.52
C LYS A 71 5.44 11.21 -4.62
N HIS A 72 6.70 11.21 -4.22
CA HIS A 72 7.29 12.26 -3.39
C HIS A 72 7.76 13.46 -4.22
N ASP A 73 8.17 13.20 -5.47
CA ASP A 73 8.73 14.22 -6.38
C ASP A 73 7.66 14.90 -7.27
N GLY A 74 6.40 14.45 -7.22
CA GLY A 74 5.32 14.87 -8.12
C GLY A 74 4.18 15.61 -7.44
N GLY A 75 4.51 16.64 -6.66
CA GLY A 75 3.58 17.71 -6.26
C GLY A 75 3.77 18.93 -7.14
#